data_AF-A0A955LSS4-F1
#
_entry.id   AF-A0A955LSS4-F1
#
_cell.length_a   1.000
_cell.length_b   1.000
_cell.length_c   1.000
_cell.angle_alpha   90.00
_cell.angle_beta   90.00
_cell.angle_gamma   90.00
#
_symmetry.space_group_name_H-M   'P 1'
#
loop_
_entity.id
_entity.type
_entity.pdbx_description
1 polymer ?
#
loop_
_entity_poly.entity_id
_entity_poly.type
_entity_poly.pdbx_seq_one_letter_code
_entity_poly.pdbx_strand_id
1 'polypeptide(L)'
;MNSDISALLPGEMTDLFLNLIPHKKAVSDEWFALHQKVFEGDLRGSGRLIKVYSALTSQLITDLSESNVNHFAVTLKRCSRLFYNMGISFEEVMLSIHLFQEACLNVLVNESLIEEDALIPLRLAFDQIGSAGLQVVSAHYFDAYRTQVKYEISSAHNETERMRNELDLMRSRYESHAKENLQGIHTTMMEITKKLRQDSLLQRTVYRLTLALDRAKNESELLDVAITFFKSILPEKAEVMVLMRQEAIKER
;
A
#
# COMPACT_ATOMS: atom_id res chain seq x y z
N MET A 1 -2.45 29.21 19.62
CA MET A 1 -2.35 29.94 20.90
C MET A 1 -0.91 30.42 21.02
N ASN A 2 -0.69 31.74 21.02
CA ASN A 2 0.61 32.31 21.40
C ASN A 2 0.52 32.59 22.90
N SER A 3 0.85 31.60 23.72
CA SER A 3 1.22 31.86 25.11
C SER A 3 2.48 32.71 25.07
N ASP A 4 2.43 33.91 25.63
CA ASP A 4 3.58 34.81 25.68
C ASP A 4 4.55 34.29 26.75
N ILE A 5 5.42 33.37 26.34
CA ILE A 5 6.37 32.66 27.23
C ILE A 5 7.48 33.63 27.70
N SER A 6 7.59 34.82 27.09
CA SER A 6 8.60 35.83 27.39
C SER A 6 8.54 36.40 28.82
N ALA A 7 7.39 36.27 29.50
CA ALA A 7 7.20 36.71 30.87
C ALA A 7 7.58 35.67 31.94
N LEU A 8 8.04 34.47 31.56
CA LEU A 8 8.24 33.34 32.47
C LEU A 8 9.60 33.30 33.19
N LEU A 9 10.54 34.18 32.83
CA LEU A 9 11.90 34.18 33.40
C LEU A 9 12.22 35.52 34.10
N PRO A 10 12.16 35.58 35.44
CA PRO A 10 12.74 36.68 36.20
C PRO A 10 14.24 36.80 35.93
N GLY A 11 14.78 38.04 35.91
CA GLY A 11 16.20 38.29 35.63
C GLY A 11 17.16 37.49 36.52
N GLU A 12 16.83 37.34 37.81
CA GLU A 12 17.61 36.58 38.81
C GLU A 12 17.73 35.08 38.48
N MET A 13 16.82 34.53 37.67
CA MET A 13 16.87 33.13 37.23
C MET A 13 17.88 32.90 36.10
N THR A 14 18.18 33.95 35.33
CA THR A 14 19.14 33.90 34.22
C THR A 14 20.53 33.56 34.73
N ASP A 15 20.92 34.10 35.88
CA ASP A 15 22.21 33.87 36.52
C ASP A 15 22.40 32.41 36.95
N LEU A 16 21.32 31.74 37.38
CA LEU A 16 21.34 30.31 37.71
C LEU A 16 21.51 29.44 36.45
N PHE A 17 20.93 29.83 35.31
CA PHE A 17 21.15 29.13 34.04
C PHE A 17 22.55 29.40 33.46
N LEU A 18 23.14 30.57 33.71
CA LEU A 18 24.54 30.86 33.35
C LEU A 18 25.51 29.90 34.05
N ASN A 19 25.24 29.52 35.31
CA ASN A 19 26.03 28.54 36.05
C ASN A 19 26.02 27.14 35.42
N LEU A 20 25.01 26.81 34.60
CA LEU A 20 24.96 25.53 33.88
C LEU A 20 25.83 25.51 32.60
N ILE A 21 26.26 26.66 32.07
CA ILE A 21 27.03 26.73 30.82
C ILE A 21 28.33 25.91 30.87
N PRO A 22 29.17 26.01 31.91
CA PRO A 22 30.40 25.21 32.00
C PRO A 22 30.11 23.71 32.18
N HIS A 23 28.92 23.36 32.66
CA HIS A 23 28.52 22.00 33.03
C HIS A 23 27.59 21.32 32.00
N LYS A 24 27.44 21.89 30.79
CA LYS A 24 26.60 21.32 29.71
C LYS A 24 26.87 19.84 29.44
N LYS A 25 28.13 19.41 29.52
CA LYS A 25 28.48 17.99 29.35
C LYS A 25 27.94 17.13 30.50
N ALA A 26 28.13 17.57 31.75
CA ALA A 26 27.62 16.87 32.92
C ALA A 26 26.09 16.75 32.88
N VAL A 27 25.39 17.82 32.49
CA VAL A 27 23.93 17.78 32.32
C VAL A 27 23.52 16.81 31.22
N SER A 28 24.22 16.78 30.09
CA SER A 28 23.92 15.85 29.00
C SER A 28 24.13 14.39 29.42
N ASP A 29 25.21 14.12 30.15
CA ASP A 29 25.55 12.77 30.60
C ASP A 29 24.54 12.29 31.65
N GLU A 30 24.17 13.15 32.60
CA GLU A 30 23.14 12.89 33.61
C GLU A 30 21.76 12.69 32.98
N TRP A 31 21.37 13.55 32.04
CA TRP A 31 20.09 13.43 31.34
C TRP A 31 19.98 12.12 30.58
N PHE A 32 21.06 11.70 29.90
CA PHE A 32 21.11 10.42 29.23
C PHE A 32 21.05 9.24 30.20
N ALA A 33 21.75 9.32 31.35
CA ALA A 33 21.72 8.30 32.38
C ALA A 33 20.32 8.12 33.00
N LEU A 34 19.66 9.23 33.34
CA LEU A 34 18.27 9.23 33.82
C LEU A 34 17.31 8.62 32.79
N HIS A 35 17.47 8.99 31.52
CA HIS A 35 16.67 8.41 30.44
C HIS A 35 16.86 6.90 30.32
N GLN A 36 18.11 6.41 30.33
CA GLN A 36 18.38 4.97 30.28
C GLN A 36 17.77 4.22 31.45
N LYS A 37 17.81 4.82 32.65
CA LYS A 37 17.21 4.25 33.86
C LYS A 37 15.69 4.12 33.76
N VAL A 38 15.01 5.07 33.11
CA VAL A 38 13.54 5.10 33.02
C VAL A 38 13.01 4.20 31.91
N PHE A 39 13.67 4.15 30.76
CA PHE A 39 13.12 3.50 29.56
C PHE A 39 13.66 2.10 29.28
N GLU A 40 14.59 1.57 30.09
CA GLU A 40 15.13 0.18 30.09
C GLU A 40 15.23 -0.50 28.71
N GLY A 41 15.59 0.26 27.67
CA GLY A 41 15.51 -0.18 26.28
C GLY A 41 16.87 -0.64 25.74
N ASP A 42 16.85 -1.68 24.89
CA ASP A 42 17.96 -2.06 24.02
C ASP A 42 18.17 -0.94 22.99
N LEU A 43 18.88 0.12 23.41
CA LEU A 43 19.26 1.27 22.59
C LEU A 43 20.28 0.83 21.54
N ARG A 44 19.83 0.03 20.57
CA ARG A 44 20.54 -0.31 19.33
C ARG A 44 20.72 0.96 18.51
N GLY A 45 21.66 1.81 18.93
CA GLY A 45 21.86 3.16 18.42
C GLY A 45 22.35 4.20 19.44
N SER A 46 22.76 3.81 20.65
CA SER A 46 23.20 4.69 21.75
C SER A 46 24.06 5.89 21.31
N GLY A 47 25.02 5.70 20.40
CA GLY A 47 25.88 6.78 19.89
C GLY A 47 25.14 7.90 19.14
N ARG A 48 24.03 7.60 18.44
CA ARG A 48 23.22 8.63 17.76
C ARG A 48 22.38 9.42 18.77
N LEU A 49 21.80 8.72 19.75
CA LEU A 49 20.99 9.34 20.79
C LEU A 49 21.85 10.24 21.69
N ILE A 50 23.03 9.78 22.12
CA ILE A 50 23.99 10.59 22.91
C ILE A 50 24.36 11.89 22.18
N LYS A 51 24.64 11.83 20.87
CA LYS A 51 24.95 13.04 20.07
C LYS A 51 23.78 14.01 20.03
N VAL A 52 22.55 13.50 19.96
CA VAL A 52 21.34 14.32 20.02
C VAL A 52 21.24 14.99 21.39
N TYR A 53 21.32 14.22 22.48
CA TYR A 53 21.25 14.76 23.85
C TYR A 53 22.32 15.82 24.09
N SER A 54 23.56 15.60 23.66
CA SER A 54 24.64 16.56 23.81
C SER A 54 24.40 17.87 23.05
N ALA A 55 23.93 17.76 21.79
CA ALA A 55 23.60 18.93 20.98
C ALA A 55 22.39 19.71 21.55
N LEU A 56 21.36 18.99 22.00
CA LEU A 56 20.16 19.57 22.58
C LEU A 56 20.46 20.25 23.90
N THR A 57 21.18 19.59 24.81
CA THR A 57 21.59 20.17 26.10
C THR A 57 22.35 21.46 25.90
N SER A 58 23.30 21.47 24.94
CA SER A 58 24.10 22.65 24.65
C SER A 58 23.26 23.84 24.20
N GLN A 59 22.25 23.58 23.37
CA GLN A 59 21.36 24.60 22.84
C GLN A 59 20.33 25.07 23.88
N LEU A 60 19.67 24.13 24.56
CA LEU A 60 18.65 24.45 25.57
C LEU A 60 19.24 25.27 26.73
N ILE A 61 20.43 24.90 27.22
CA ILE A 61 21.10 25.67 28.28
C ILE A 61 21.48 27.07 27.77
N THR A 62 21.99 27.19 26.54
CA THR A 62 22.26 28.52 25.96
C THR A 62 20.98 29.36 25.90
N ASP A 63 19.90 28.80 25.35
CA ASP A 63 18.65 29.51 25.16
C ASP A 63 18.05 29.98 26.51
N LEU A 64 18.17 29.16 27.56
CA LEU A 64 17.75 29.52 28.92
C LEU A 64 18.65 30.59 29.54
N SER A 65 19.97 30.47 29.37
CA SER A 65 20.95 31.43 29.90
C SER A 65 20.90 32.80 29.24
N GLU A 66 20.41 32.89 28.01
CA GLU A 66 20.20 34.16 27.29
C GLU A 66 18.79 34.71 27.51
N SER A 67 17.96 34.05 28.32
CA SER A 67 16.52 34.33 28.45
C SER A 67 15.79 34.40 27.08
N ASN A 68 16.29 33.65 26.09
CA ASN A 68 15.77 33.65 24.72
C ASN A 68 14.71 32.56 24.54
N VAL A 69 13.56 32.81 25.15
CA VAL A 69 12.45 31.87 25.20
C VAL A 69 11.87 31.54 23.82
N ASN A 70 11.94 32.49 22.87
CA ASN A 70 11.53 32.25 21.49
C ASN A 70 12.46 31.23 20.80
N HIS A 71 13.77 31.38 20.99
CA HIS A 71 14.73 30.43 20.44
C HIS A 71 14.61 29.06 21.12
N PHE A 72 14.39 29.04 22.44
CA PHE A 72 14.09 27.81 23.19
C PHE A 72 12.89 27.04 22.61
N ALA A 73 11.78 27.72 22.31
CA ALA A 73 10.61 27.11 21.68
C ALA A 73 10.91 26.56 20.26
N VAL A 74 11.72 27.28 19.47
CA VAL A 74 12.17 26.82 18.15
C VAL A 74 13.05 25.56 18.28
N THR A 75 13.95 25.54 19.26
CA THR A 75 14.78 24.37 19.58
C THR A 75 13.89 23.18 19.93
N LEU A 76 12.93 23.33 20.85
CA LEU A 76 11.98 22.28 21.23
C LEU A 76 11.13 21.77 20.06
N LYS A 77 10.67 22.65 19.17
CA LYS A 77 9.98 22.27 17.93
C LYS A 77 10.86 21.39 17.03
N ARG A 78 12.15 21.70 16.93
CA ARG A 78 13.10 20.88 16.15
C ARG A 78 13.33 19.53 16.82
N CYS A 79 13.41 19.51 18.16
CA CYS A 79 13.55 18.29 18.94
C CYS A 79 12.37 17.33 18.71
N SER A 80 11.14 17.84 18.80
CA SER A 80 9.94 17.02 18.67
C SER A 80 9.87 16.30 17.31
N ARG A 81 10.23 16.99 16.23
CA ARG A 81 10.34 16.39 14.88
C ARG A 81 11.45 15.36 14.80
N LEU A 82 12.60 15.63 15.42
CA LEU A 82 13.74 14.72 15.40
C LEU A 82 13.43 13.42 16.16
N PHE A 83 12.82 13.52 17.34
CA PHE A 83 12.40 12.35 18.12
C PHE A 83 11.31 11.55 17.41
N TYR A 84 10.32 12.23 16.81
CA TYR A 84 9.33 11.58 15.95
C TYR A 84 10.00 10.76 14.82
N ASN A 85 10.94 11.37 14.10
CA ASN A 85 11.67 10.69 13.01
C ASN A 85 12.57 9.54 13.50
N MET A 86 12.93 9.54 14.79
CA MET A 86 13.66 8.44 15.43
C MET A 86 12.74 7.33 15.93
N GLY A 87 11.43 7.48 15.80
CA GLY A 87 10.44 6.50 16.29
C GLY A 87 10.26 6.52 17.81
N ILE A 88 10.74 7.57 18.49
CA ILE A 88 10.55 7.72 19.94
C ILE A 88 9.11 8.13 20.20
N SER A 89 8.46 7.45 21.15
CA SER A 89 7.06 7.69 21.50
C SER A 89 6.87 9.09 22.09
N PHE A 90 5.68 9.66 21.96
CA PHE A 90 5.41 10.99 22.51
C PHE A 90 5.53 10.99 24.04
N GLU A 91 5.12 9.91 24.69
CA GLU A 91 5.25 9.70 26.13
C GLU A 91 6.72 9.75 26.57
N GLU A 92 7.61 9.08 25.84
CA GLU A 92 9.05 9.10 26.09
C GLU A 92 9.64 10.51 25.89
N VAL A 93 9.21 11.24 24.85
CA VAL A 93 9.62 12.64 24.65
C VAL A 93 9.17 13.53 25.81
N MET A 94 7.91 13.41 26.26
CA MET A 94 7.38 14.21 27.36
C MET A 94 8.18 13.99 28.64
N LEU A 95 8.37 12.73 29.01
CA LEU A 95 9.14 12.35 30.20
C LEU A 95 10.60 12.78 30.05
N SER A 96 11.21 12.63 28.87
CA SER A 96 12.59 13.07 28.61
C SER A 96 12.78 14.57 28.90
N ILE A 97 11.80 15.43 28.59
CA ILE A 97 11.87 16.86 28.93
C ILE A 97 11.89 17.08 30.45
N HIS A 98 11.13 16.31 31.22
CA HIS A 98 11.19 16.37 32.68
C HIS A 98 12.54 15.85 33.21
N LEU A 99 13.08 14.78 32.64
CA LEU A 99 14.39 14.26 33.01
C LEU A 99 15.53 15.26 32.71
N PHE A 100 15.37 16.11 31.69
CA PHE A 100 16.33 17.19 31.44
C PHE A 100 16.34 18.22 32.58
N GLN A 101 15.16 18.56 33.11
CA GLN A 101 15.03 19.49 34.24
C GLN A 101 15.65 18.89 35.50
N GLU A 102 15.36 17.62 35.75
CA GLU A 102 15.96 16.85 36.84
C GLU A 102 17.48 16.78 36.71
N ALA A 103 18.00 16.53 35.50
CA ALA A 103 19.44 16.53 35.25
C ALA A 103 20.10 17.89 35.53
N CYS A 104 19.46 18.98 35.12
CA CYS A 104 19.95 20.33 35.43
C CYS A 104 20.01 20.57 36.95
N LEU A 105 18.94 20.21 37.67
CA LEU A 105 18.86 20.36 39.13
C LEU A 105 19.90 19.49 39.85
N ASN A 106 20.04 18.22 39.45
CA ASN A 106 21.03 17.30 40.02
C ASN A 106 22.45 17.84 39.87
N VAL A 107 22.79 18.37 38.69
CA VAL A 107 24.12 18.95 38.45
C VAL A 107 24.34 20.19 39.32
N LEU A 108 23.37 21.10 39.41
CA LEU A 108 23.51 22.30 40.25
C LEU A 108 23.72 21.96 41.73
N VAL A 109 22.99 20.96 42.24
CA VAL A 109 23.12 20.51 43.63
C VAL A 109 24.45 19.78 43.85
N ASN A 110 24.81 18.84 42.98
CA ASN A 110 26.02 18.02 43.14
C ASN A 110 27.31 18.85 43.02
N GLU A 111 27.31 19.87 42.16
CA GLU A 111 28.44 20.78 41.98
C GLU A 111 28.43 21.95 42.98
N SER A 112 27.47 21.98 43.93
CA SER A 112 27.31 23.06 44.91
C SER A 112 27.19 24.46 44.27
N LEU A 113 26.52 24.54 43.11
CA LEU A 113 26.34 25.76 42.31
C LEU A 113 25.07 26.54 42.66
N ILE A 114 24.28 26.01 43.60
CA ILE A 114 23.03 26.61 44.05
C ILE A 114 22.89 26.47 45.56
N GLU A 115 22.42 27.53 46.21
CA GLU A 115 22.06 27.53 47.62
C GLU A 115 20.68 26.85 47.81
N GLU A 116 20.47 26.22 48.96
CA GLU A 116 19.27 25.39 49.22
C GLU A 116 17.95 26.18 49.10
N ASP A 117 17.99 27.46 49.50
CA ASP A 117 16.90 28.42 49.41
C ASP A 117 16.58 28.88 47.98
N ALA A 118 17.56 28.86 47.06
CA ALA A 118 17.36 29.15 45.64
C ALA A 118 16.79 27.96 44.84
N LEU A 119 16.78 26.75 45.41
CA LEU A 119 16.33 25.53 44.73
C LEU A 119 14.82 25.51 44.44
N ILE A 120 14.00 26.00 45.36
CA ILE A 120 12.54 26.01 45.21
C ILE A 120 12.10 26.95 44.08
N PRO A 121 12.54 28.22 44.02
CA PRO A 121 12.27 29.10 42.88
C PRO A 121 12.72 28.50 41.55
N LEU A 122 13.91 27.88 41.51
CA LEU A 122 14.44 27.25 40.30
C LEU A 122 13.57 26.10 39.80
N ARG A 123 13.13 25.23 40.70
CA ARG A 123 12.21 24.15 40.35
C ARG A 123 10.90 24.67 39.77
N LEU A 124 10.32 25.70 40.38
CA LEU A 124 9.09 26.32 39.88
C LEU A 124 9.28 26.93 38.48
N ALA A 125 10.43 27.56 38.20
CA ALA A 125 10.72 28.07 36.87
C ALA A 125 10.89 26.95 35.84
N PHE A 126 11.59 25.86 36.20
CA PHE A 126 11.65 24.67 35.36
C PHE A 126 10.25 24.11 35.09
N ASP A 127 9.39 23.98 36.09
CA ASP A 127 8.02 23.48 35.89
C ASP A 127 7.22 24.35 34.93
N GLN A 128 7.32 25.68 35.03
CA GLN A 128 6.66 26.61 34.12
C GLN A 128 7.18 26.51 32.68
N ILE A 129 8.51 26.52 32.51
CA ILE A 129 9.17 26.41 31.20
C ILE A 129 8.90 25.03 30.59
N GLY A 130 8.90 23.98 31.40
CA GLY A 130 8.57 22.62 31.02
C GLY A 130 7.15 22.50 30.51
N SER A 131 6.19 23.01 31.26
CA SER A 131 4.78 23.01 30.87
C SER A 131 4.56 23.74 29.54
N ALA A 132 5.14 24.95 29.38
CA ALA A 132 5.07 25.68 28.12
C ALA A 132 5.79 24.95 26.97
N GLY A 133 6.96 24.37 27.26
CA GLY A 133 7.74 23.57 26.32
C GLY A 133 6.99 22.33 25.84
N LEU A 134 6.29 21.63 26.73
CA LEU A 134 5.47 20.46 26.40
C LEU A 134 4.30 20.82 25.48
N GLN A 135 3.70 22.00 25.62
CA GLN A 135 2.68 22.47 24.69
C GLN A 135 3.26 22.68 23.27
N VAL A 136 4.46 23.25 23.16
CA VAL A 136 5.16 23.42 21.88
C VAL A 136 5.53 22.06 21.27
N VAL A 137 6.08 21.16 22.09
CA VAL A 137 6.53 19.83 21.66
C VAL A 137 5.35 18.98 21.20
N SER A 138 4.27 18.93 21.98
CA SER A 138 3.03 18.20 21.63
C SER A 138 2.42 18.70 20.33
N ALA A 139 2.22 20.01 20.18
CA ALA A 139 1.65 20.60 18.98
C ALA A 139 2.46 20.20 17.74
N HIS A 140 3.79 20.23 17.81
CA HIS A 140 4.64 19.93 16.67
C HIS A 140 4.87 18.44 16.43
N TYR A 141 4.90 17.61 17.48
CA TYR A 141 4.97 16.17 17.35
C TYR A 141 3.70 15.63 16.66
N PHE A 142 2.52 16.04 17.14
CA PHE A 142 1.25 15.60 16.56
C PHE A 142 0.97 16.22 15.18
N ASP A 143 1.50 17.40 14.89
CA ASP A 143 1.44 17.95 13.52
C ASP A 143 2.27 17.12 12.53
N ALA A 144 3.47 16.69 12.94
CA ALA A 144 4.29 15.77 12.14
C ALA A 144 3.61 14.42 11.96
N TYR A 145 3.10 13.82 13.04
CA TYR A 145 2.33 12.58 13.00
C TYR A 145 1.11 12.68 12.08
N ARG A 146 0.31 13.75 12.22
CA ARG A 146 -0.87 13.98 11.37
C ARG A 146 -0.49 14.14 9.90
N THR A 147 0.62 14.79 9.61
CA THR A 147 1.11 14.95 8.23
C THR A 147 1.48 13.60 7.62
N GLN A 148 2.17 12.75 8.39
CA GLN A 148 2.52 11.41 7.97
C GLN A 148 1.27 10.54 7.74
N VAL A 149 0.33 10.54 8.67
CA VAL A 149 -0.93 9.78 8.54
C VAL A 149 -1.73 10.24 7.32
N LYS A 150 -1.80 11.55 7.04
CA LYS A 150 -2.46 12.06 5.83
C LYS A 150 -1.77 11.56 4.56
N TYR A 151 -0.44 11.51 4.55
CA TYR A 151 0.32 10.99 3.43
C TYR A 151 0.05 9.50 3.21
N GLU A 152 0.08 8.71 4.29
CA GLU A 152 -0.21 7.26 4.24
C GLU A 152 -1.63 6.98 3.77
N ILE A 153 -2.63 7.71 4.27
CA ILE A 153 -4.03 7.60 3.82
C ILE A 153 -4.14 7.94 2.33
N SER A 154 -3.50 9.02 1.88
CA SER A 154 -3.52 9.43 0.48
C SER A 154 -2.85 8.40 -0.43
N SER A 155 -1.72 7.83 0.03
CA SER A 155 -1.00 6.77 -0.68
C SER A 155 -1.85 5.50 -0.78
N ALA A 156 -2.46 5.06 0.32
CA ALA A 156 -3.32 3.89 0.35
C ALA A 156 -4.58 4.08 -0.53
N HIS A 157 -5.13 5.29 -0.57
CA HIS A 157 -6.24 5.63 -1.46
C HIS A 157 -5.84 5.51 -2.94
N ASN A 158 -4.71 6.11 -3.33
CA ASN A 158 -4.19 6.04 -4.70
C ASN A 158 -3.89 4.59 -5.11
N GLU A 159 -3.33 3.80 -4.21
CA GLU A 159 -3.06 2.38 -4.46
C GLU A 159 -4.37 1.58 -4.65
N THR A 160 -5.39 1.88 -3.83
CA THR A 160 -6.72 1.26 -3.96
C THR A 160 -7.38 1.60 -5.30
N GLU A 161 -7.31 2.86 -5.74
CA GLU A 161 -7.83 3.27 -7.05
C GLU A 161 -7.09 2.59 -8.20
N ARG A 162 -5.76 2.51 -8.11
CA ARG A 162 -4.95 1.79 -9.09
C ARG A 162 -5.35 0.32 -9.17
N MET A 163 -5.50 -0.36 -8.04
CA MET A 163 -5.94 -1.76 -8.00
C MET A 163 -7.33 -1.95 -8.59
N ARG A 164 -8.28 -1.03 -8.34
CA ARG A 164 -9.61 -1.06 -8.98
C ARG A 164 -9.52 -0.96 -10.50
N ASN A 165 -8.72 -0.04 -11.02
CA ASN A 165 -8.52 0.13 -12.45
C ASN A 165 -7.88 -1.13 -13.09
N GLU A 166 -6.91 -1.75 -12.40
CA GLU A 166 -6.30 -3.00 -12.85
C GLU A 166 -7.32 -4.17 -12.86
N LEU A 167 -8.17 -4.26 -11.84
CA LEU A 167 -9.25 -5.26 -11.78
C LEU A 167 -10.29 -5.07 -12.88
N ASP A 168 -10.72 -3.84 -13.14
CA ASP A 168 -11.67 -3.53 -14.20
C ASP A 168 -11.10 -3.85 -15.58
N LEU A 169 -9.81 -3.56 -15.80
CA LEU A 169 -9.12 -3.94 -17.02
C LEU A 169 -9.04 -5.46 -17.20
N MET A 170 -8.68 -6.19 -16.13
CA MET A 170 -8.65 -7.66 -16.18
C MET A 170 -10.04 -8.22 -16.44
N ARG A 171 -11.07 -7.73 -15.75
CA ARG A 171 -12.47 -8.12 -15.99
C ARG A 171 -12.87 -7.92 -17.44
N SER A 172 -12.60 -6.74 -18.01
CA SER A 172 -12.92 -6.46 -19.42
C SER A 172 -12.21 -7.42 -20.38
N ARG A 173 -10.94 -7.74 -20.14
CA ARG A 173 -10.19 -8.74 -20.92
C ARG A 173 -10.80 -10.13 -20.81
N TYR A 174 -11.17 -10.56 -19.60
CA TYR A 174 -11.84 -11.85 -19.38
C TYR A 174 -13.20 -11.91 -20.07
N GLU A 175 -14.02 -10.86 -19.97
CA GLU A 175 -15.31 -10.78 -20.66
C GLU A 175 -15.14 -10.84 -22.19
N SER A 176 -14.16 -10.11 -22.75
CA SER A 176 -13.85 -10.17 -24.18
C SER A 176 -13.43 -11.57 -24.62
N HIS A 177 -12.50 -12.19 -23.88
CA HIS A 177 -11.99 -13.51 -24.22
C HIS A 177 -13.07 -14.60 -24.06
N ALA A 178 -13.92 -14.49 -23.03
CA ALA A 178 -15.08 -15.36 -22.86
C ALA A 178 -16.05 -15.24 -24.04
N LYS A 179 -16.31 -14.01 -24.52
CA LYS A 179 -17.17 -13.77 -25.68
C LYS A 179 -16.59 -14.37 -26.96
N GLU A 180 -15.30 -14.20 -27.21
CA GLU A 180 -14.61 -14.82 -28.36
C GLU A 180 -14.68 -16.35 -28.31
N ASN A 181 -14.44 -16.95 -27.14
CA ASN A 181 -14.54 -18.40 -26.96
C ASN A 181 -15.98 -18.90 -27.20
N LEU A 182 -16.99 -18.19 -26.68
CA LEU A 182 -18.39 -18.53 -26.91
C LEU A 182 -18.76 -18.42 -28.40
N GLN A 183 -18.26 -17.41 -29.12
CA GLN A 183 -18.44 -17.29 -30.56
C GLN A 183 -17.76 -18.41 -31.34
N GLY A 184 -16.55 -18.81 -30.94
CA GLY A 184 -15.85 -19.97 -31.48
C GLY A 184 -16.66 -21.25 -31.31
N ILE A 185 -17.11 -21.54 -30.09
CA ILE A 185 -17.95 -22.71 -29.78
C ILE A 185 -19.24 -22.70 -30.60
N HIS A 186 -19.93 -21.56 -30.68
CA HIS A 186 -21.16 -21.43 -31.46
C HIS A 186 -20.92 -21.74 -32.95
N THR A 187 -19.82 -21.25 -33.51
CA THR A 187 -19.44 -21.50 -34.92
C THR A 187 -19.17 -22.99 -35.15
N THR A 188 -18.37 -23.63 -34.30
CA THR A 188 -18.11 -25.08 -34.37
C THR A 188 -19.40 -25.89 -34.22
N MET A 189 -20.29 -25.50 -33.30
CA MET A 189 -21.57 -26.18 -33.09
C MET A 189 -22.49 -26.05 -34.31
N MET A 190 -22.51 -24.90 -35.00
CA MET A 190 -23.24 -24.73 -36.26
C MET A 190 -22.67 -25.62 -37.37
N GLU A 191 -21.36 -25.73 -37.50
CA GLU A 191 -20.72 -26.62 -38.50
C GLU A 191 -21.04 -28.08 -38.24
N ILE A 192 -20.97 -28.54 -36.99
CA ILE A 192 -21.36 -29.89 -36.59
C ILE A 192 -22.84 -30.14 -36.90
N THR A 193 -23.71 -29.19 -36.57
CA THR A 193 -25.16 -29.30 -36.84
C THR A 193 -25.44 -29.39 -38.33
N LYS A 194 -24.72 -28.62 -39.16
CA LYS A 194 -24.83 -28.69 -40.63
C LYS A 194 -24.40 -30.06 -41.15
N LYS A 195 -23.26 -30.59 -40.69
CA LYS A 195 -22.77 -31.93 -41.05
C LYS A 195 -23.76 -33.02 -40.66
N LEU A 196 -24.24 -33.01 -39.42
CA LEU A 196 -25.23 -33.98 -38.94
C LEU A 196 -26.54 -33.95 -39.75
N ARG A 197 -26.99 -32.76 -40.18
CA ARG A 197 -28.15 -32.65 -41.08
C ARG A 197 -27.87 -33.26 -42.46
N GLN A 198 -26.69 -33.01 -43.02
CA GLN A 198 -26.28 -33.61 -44.30
C GLN A 198 -26.19 -35.13 -44.19
N ASP A 199 -25.56 -35.65 -43.14
CA ASP A 199 -25.43 -37.08 -42.88
C ASP A 199 -26.80 -37.74 -42.67
N SER A 200 -27.71 -37.09 -41.94
CA SER A 200 -29.08 -37.58 -41.75
C SER A 200 -29.86 -37.67 -43.07
N LEU A 201 -29.70 -36.67 -43.95
CA LEU A 201 -30.29 -36.69 -45.29
C LEU A 201 -29.69 -37.82 -46.13
N LEU A 202 -28.37 -38.00 -46.09
CA LEU A 202 -27.68 -39.08 -46.79
C LEU A 202 -28.18 -40.45 -46.29
N GLN A 203 -28.26 -40.66 -44.97
CA GLN A 203 -28.78 -41.89 -44.37
C GLN A 203 -30.22 -42.18 -44.81
N ARG A 204 -31.10 -41.18 -44.84
CA ARG A 204 -32.48 -41.35 -45.34
C ARG A 204 -32.50 -41.75 -46.81
N THR A 205 -31.64 -41.15 -47.62
CA THR A 205 -31.51 -41.46 -49.05
C THR A 205 -31.02 -42.90 -49.24
N VAL A 206 -29.94 -43.29 -48.57
CA VAL A 206 -29.41 -44.66 -48.58
C VAL A 206 -30.49 -45.65 -48.14
N TYR A 207 -31.18 -45.39 -47.02
CA TYR A 207 -32.26 -46.25 -46.54
C TYR A 207 -33.38 -46.44 -47.57
N ARG A 208 -33.84 -45.37 -48.21
CA ARG A 208 -34.86 -45.44 -49.28
C ARG A 208 -34.38 -46.26 -50.48
N LEU A 209 -33.11 -46.13 -50.83
CA LEU A 209 -32.50 -46.86 -51.94
C LEU A 209 -32.34 -48.34 -51.60
N THR A 210 -31.93 -48.69 -50.38
CA THR A 210 -31.90 -50.08 -49.90
C THR A 210 -33.29 -50.71 -49.97
N LEU A 211 -34.34 -49.99 -49.50
CA LEU A 211 -35.72 -50.46 -49.63
C LEU A 211 -36.18 -50.63 -51.08
N ALA A 212 -35.71 -49.76 -52.00
CA ALA A 212 -36.05 -49.86 -53.41
C ALA A 212 -35.33 -51.05 -54.08
N LEU A 213 -34.07 -51.31 -53.72
CA LEU A 213 -33.30 -52.49 -54.15
C LEU A 213 -33.98 -53.78 -53.70
N ASP A 214 -34.40 -53.87 -52.43
CA ASP A 214 -35.11 -55.05 -51.90
C ASP A 214 -36.45 -55.33 -52.59
N ARG A 215 -37.05 -54.32 -53.24
CA ARG A 215 -38.37 -54.42 -53.90
C ARG A 215 -38.30 -54.64 -55.41
N ALA A 216 -37.15 -54.42 -56.05
CA ALA A 216 -37.00 -54.54 -57.50
C ALA A 216 -37.12 -56.01 -57.94
N LYS A 217 -37.96 -56.30 -58.94
CA LYS A 217 -38.27 -57.69 -59.36
C LYS A 217 -37.62 -58.10 -60.68
N ASN A 218 -36.97 -57.17 -61.38
CA ASN A 218 -36.36 -57.40 -62.68
C ASN A 218 -35.14 -56.47 -62.90
N GLU A 219 -34.29 -56.81 -63.88
CA GLU A 219 -33.03 -56.08 -64.15
C GLU A 219 -33.24 -54.60 -64.50
N SER A 220 -34.35 -54.26 -65.17
CA SER A 220 -34.65 -52.88 -65.55
C SER A 220 -34.94 -52.00 -64.34
N GLU A 221 -35.68 -52.50 -63.35
CA GLU A 221 -35.97 -51.79 -62.11
C GLU A 221 -34.71 -51.60 -61.26
N LEU A 222 -33.83 -52.60 -61.21
CA LEU A 222 -32.53 -52.51 -60.53
C LEU A 222 -31.65 -51.40 -61.14
N LEU A 223 -31.64 -51.29 -62.48
CA LEU A 223 -30.92 -50.24 -63.20
C LEU A 223 -31.48 -48.83 -62.90
N ASP A 224 -32.80 -48.69 -62.79
CA ASP A 224 -33.42 -47.41 -62.43
C ASP A 224 -33.14 -47.00 -60.97
N VAL A 225 -33.11 -47.96 -60.04
CA VAL A 225 -32.70 -47.71 -58.66
C VAL A 225 -31.23 -47.31 -58.58
N ALA A 226 -30.34 -47.98 -59.33
CA ALA A 226 -28.93 -47.62 -59.40
C ALA A 226 -28.71 -46.20 -59.98
N ILE A 227 -29.39 -45.84 -61.07
CA ILE A 227 -29.29 -44.49 -61.65
C ILE A 227 -29.76 -43.43 -60.65
N THR A 228 -30.83 -43.70 -59.92
CA THR A 228 -31.35 -42.80 -58.88
C THR A 228 -30.36 -42.68 -57.70
N PHE A 229 -29.73 -43.79 -57.30
CA PHE A 229 -28.67 -43.81 -56.28
C PHE A 229 -27.50 -42.91 -56.67
N PHE A 230 -26.94 -43.11 -57.86
CA PHE A 230 -25.79 -42.34 -58.33
C PHE A 230 -26.12 -40.86 -58.55
N LYS A 231 -27.33 -40.53 -59.04
CA LYS A 231 -27.81 -39.14 -59.13
C LYS A 231 -27.87 -38.43 -57.78
N SER A 232 -28.25 -39.16 -56.73
CA SER A 232 -28.43 -38.59 -55.40
C SER A 232 -27.14 -38.44 -54.59
N ILE A 233 -26.10 -39.24 -54.87
CA ILE A 233 -24.86 -39.28 -54.08
C ILE A 233 -23.68 -38.65 -54.84
N LEU A 234 -23.66 -38.74 -56.17
CA LEU A 234 -22.61 -38.18 -57.04
C LEU A 234 -23.25 -37.47 -58.24
N PRO A 235 -23.92 -36.31 -58.03
CA PRO A 235 -24.64 -35.61 -59.10
C PRO A 235 -23.74 -35.27 -60.29
N GLU A 236 -22.46 -34.97 -60.04
CA GLU A 236 -21.46 -34.69 -61.07
C GLU A 236 -21.07 -35.90 -61.93
N LYS A 237 -21.33 -37.13 -61.46
CA LYS A 237 -21.10 -38.38 -62.24
C LYS A 237 -22.39 -39.00 -62.79
N ALA A 238 -23.53 -38.37 -62.54
CA ALA A 238 -24.82 -38.85 -62.98
C ALA A 238 -24.99 -38.81 -64.51
N GLU A 239 -24.41 -37.81 -65.17
CA GLU A 239 -24.48 -37.66 -66.62
C GLU A 239 -23.81 -38.83 -67.35
N VAL A 240 -22.68 -39.33 -66.82
CA VAL A 240 -21.95 -40.47 -67.40
C VAL A 240 -22.78 -41.76 -67.36
N MET A 241 -23.55 -41.99 -66.30
CA MET A 241 -24.39 -43.20 -66.23
C MET A 241 -25.67 -43.10 -67.05
N VAL A 242 -26.25 -41.90 -67.20
CA VAL A 242 -27.38 -41.69 -68.12
C VAL A 242 -26.95 -42.00 -69.56
N LEU A 243 -25.72 -41.62 -69.93
CA LEU A 243 -25.12 -41.96 -71.22
C LEU A 243 -24.90 -43.47 -71.38
N MET A 244 -24.36 -44.16 -70.37
CA MET A 244 -24.20 -45.62 -70.42
C MET A 244 -25.53 -46.38 -70.57
N ARG A 245 -26.62 -45.88 -69.96
CA ARG A 245 -27.96 -46.46 -70.16
C ARG A 245 -28.45 -46.26 -71.60
N GLN A 246 -28.22 -45.09 -72.18
CA GLN A 246 -28.61 -44.81 -73.57
C GLN A 246 -27.83 -45.66 -74.57
N GLU A 247 -26.57 -45.99 -74.28
CA GLU A 247 -25.77 -46.93 -75.09
C GLU A 247 -26.25 -48.37 -74.94
N ALA A 248 -26.52 -48.85 -73.71
CA ALA A 248 -27.05 -50.20 -73.48
C ALA A 248 -28.45 -50.44 -74.09
N ILE A 249 -29.25 -49.37 -74.26
CA ILE A 249 -30.54 -49.42 -74.96
C ILE A 249 -30.37 -49.45 -76.48
N LYS A 250 -29.25 -48.94 -77.02
CA LYS A 250 -28.94 -48.98 -78.47
C LYS A 250 -28.34 -50.31 -78.92
N GLU A 251 -27.76 -51.09 -78.00
CA GLU A 251 -27.19 -52.42 -78.28
C GLU A 251 -28.19 -53.58 -78.12
N ARG A 252 -29.45 -53.30 -77.76
CA ARG A 252 -30.59 -54.24 -77.80
C ARG A 252 -31.50 -53.92 -78.98
#